data_AF-A0A1Y5E2H1-F1
#
_entry.id   AF-A0A1Y5E2H1-F1
#
_cell.length_a   1.000
_cell.length_b   1.000
_cell.length_c   1.000
_cell.angle_alpha   90.00
_cell.angle_beta   90.00
_cell.angle_gamma   90.00
#
_symmetry.space_group_name_H-M   'P 1'
#
loop_
_entity.id
_entity.type
_entity.pdbx_description
1 polymer ?
#
loop_
_entity_poly.entity_id
_entity_poly.type
_entity_poly.pdbx_seq_one_letter_code
_entity_poly.pdbx_strand_id
1 'polypeptide(L)'
;MITFVHEFISHSVQRSPEAIALQVKNISLSYAQLNEKITKVAQAYASLSITCGDRIGIYLAKNQENVQSIVAIGNKLKEMFKN
;
A
#
# COMPACT_ATOMS: atom_id res chain seq x y z
N MET A 1 -8.61 -15.01 -9.14
CA MET A 1 -7.26 -15.45 -8.72
C MET A 1 -6.48 -14.19 -8.37
N ILE A 2 -5.94 -14.08 -7.15
CA ILE A 2 -5.08 -12.94 -6.78
C ILE A 2 -3.72 -13.25 -7.40
N THR A 3 -3.25 -12.41 -8.32
CA THR A 3 -2.04 -12.72 -9.11
C THR A 3 -0.81 -12.07 -8.49
N PHE A 4 -1.01 -10.97 -7.74
CA PHE A 4 0.07 -10.27 -7.06
C PHE A 4 -0.26 -9.92 -5.60
N VAL A 5 0.76 -9.97 -4.74
CA VAL A 5 0.68 -9.61 -3.30
C VAL A 5 0.04 -8.22 -3.08
N HIS A 6 0.19 -7.29 -4.02
CA HIS A 6 -0.38 -5.96 -3.88
C HIS A 6 -1.91 -5.93 -4.12
N GLU A 7 -2.45 -6.79 -4.99
CA GLU A 7 -3.90 -6.87 -5.26
C GLU A 7 -4.67 -7.42 -4.04
N PHE A 8 -3.98 -8.14 -3.15
CA PHE A 8 -4.56 -8.73 -1.95
C PHE A 8 -5.25 -7.70 -1.04
N ILE A 9 -4.66 -6.53 -0.87
CA ILE A 9 -5.23 -5.48 0.00
C ILE A 9 -6.50 -4.92 -0.63
N SER A 10 -6.47 -4.58 -1.92
CA SER A 10 -7.62 -4.02 -2.64
C SER A 10 -8.82 -4.98 -2.63
N HIS A 11 -8.57 -6.28 -2.83
CA HIS A 11 -9.61 -7.31 -2.70
C HIS A 11 -10.12 -7.47 -1.26
N SER A 12 -9.23 -7.42 -0.27
CA SER A 12 -9.61 -7.56 1.14
C SER A 12 -10.46 -6.37 1.61
N VAL A 13 -10.21 -5.16 1.11
CA VAL A 13 -11.06 -3.97 1.36
C VAL A 13 -12.49 -4.21 0.87
N GLN A 14 -12.67 -4.80 -0.30
CA GLN A 14 -14.01 -5.09 -0.84
C GLN A 14 -14.75 -6.16 -0.03
N ARG A 15 -14.02 -7.15 0.50
CA ARG A 15 -14.61 -8.30 1.18
C ARG A 15 -14.86 -8.07 2.67
N SER A 16 -13.94 -7.41 3.36
CA SER A 16 -13.95 -7.24 4.82
C SER A 16 -13.17 -5.99 5.23
N PRO A 17 -13.72 -4.78 4.95
CA PRO A 17 -13.02 -3.52 5.15
C PRO A 17 -12.59 -3.26 6.59
N GLU A 18 -13.41 -3.70 7.56
CA GLU A 18 -13.18 -3.51 8.99
C GLU A 18 -12.28 -4.58 9.62
N ALA A 19 -11.94 -5.65 8.90
CA ALA A 19 -11.04 -6.67 9.43
C ALA A 19 -9.62 -6.11 9.57
N ILE A 20 -8.93 -6.51 10.65
CA ILE A 20 -7.57 -6.05 10.93
C ILE A 20 -6.60 -6.61 9.88
N ALA A 21 -5.91 -5.72 9.18
CA ALA A 21 -4.94 -6.05 8.15
C ALA A 21 -3.50 -5.98 8.66
N LEU A 22 -3.22 -5.05 9.58
CA LEU A 22 -1.90 -4.84 10.14
C LEU A 22 -2.02 -4.50 11.63
N GLN A 23 -1.26 -5.22 12.46
CA GLN A 23 -1.11 -4.91 13.87
C GLN A 23 0.38 -4.79 14.21
N VAL A 24 0.78 -3.64 14.74
CA VAL A 24 2.16 -3.37 15.16
C VAL A 24 2.12 -2.72 16.54
N LYS A 25 2.64 -3.43 17.54
CA LYS A 25 2.55 -3.02 18.95
C LYS A 25 1.08 -2.75 19.33
N ASN A 26 0.76 -1.50 19.68
CA ASN A 26 -0.56 -1.08 20.15
C ASN A 26 -1.41 -0.46 19.03
N ILE A 27 -0.92 -0.47 17.79
CA ILE A 27 -1.63 0.09 16.64
C ILE A 27 -2.18 -1.05 15.82
N SER A 28 -3.47 -0.95 15.49
CA SER A 28 -4.15 -1.85 14.57
C SER A 28 -4.78 -1.01 13.45
N LEU A 29 -4.60 -1.47 12.22
CA LEU A 29 -5.22 -0.88 11.03
C LEU A 29 -6.13 -1.92 10.38
N SER A 30 -7.36 -1.51 10.09
CA SER A 30 -8.26 -2.28 9.24
C SER A 30 -7.77 -2.28 7.78
N TYR A 31 -8.30 -3.17 6.94
CA TYR A 31 -7.99 -3.16 5.51
C TYR A 31 -8.33 -1.81 4.87
N ALA A 32 -9.47 -1.20 5.22
CA ALA A 32 -9.86 0.12 4.72
C ALA A 32 -8.84 1.20 5.11
N GLN A 33 -8.46 1.26 6.39
CA GLN A 33 -7.50 2.24 6.90
C GLN A 33 -6.10 2.06 6.30
N LEU A 34 -5.65 0.80 6.15
CA LEU A 34 -4.36 0.51 5.55
C LEU A 34 -4.34 0.91 4.07
N ASN A 35 -5.41 0.62 3.32
CA ASN A 35 -5.52 0.99 1.91
C ASN A 35 -5.55 2.52 1.70
N GLU A 36 -6.22 3.27 2.57
CA GLU A 36 -6.23 4.73 2.51
C GLU A 36 -4.81 5.29 2.69
N LYS A 37 -4.06 4.79 3.68
CA LYS A 37 -2.66 5.19 3.92
C LYS A 37 -1.75 4.84 2.74
N ILE A 38 -1.87 3.62 2.21
CA ILE A 38 -1.12 3.17 1.02
C ILE A 38 -1.40 4.08 -0.18
N THR A 39 -2.67 4.45 -0.39
CA THR A 39 -3.07 5.33 -1.50
C THR A 39 -2.43 6.71 -1.36
N LYS A 40 -2.41 7.29 -0.16
CA LYS A 40 -1.73 8.58 0.10
C LYS A 40 -0.23 8.51 -0.19
N VAL A 41 0.44 7.43 0.19
CA VAL A 41 1.87 7.24 -0.11
C VAL A 41 2.11 7.12 -1.62
N ALA A 42 1.27 6.38 -2.33
CA ALA A 42 1.42 6.24 -3.78
C ALA A 42 1.16 7.57 -4.53
N GLN A 43 0.21 8.38 -4.07
CA GLN A 43 0.01 9.74 -4.58
C GLN A 43 1.25 10.62 -4.34
N ALA A 44 1.90 10.50 -3.18
CA ALA A 44 3.16 11.20 -2.92
C ALA A 44 4.27 10.75 -3.89
N TYR A 45 4.40 9.45 -4.17
CA TYR A 45 5.35 8.96 -5.18
C TYR A 45 5.06 9.51 -6.58
N ALA A 46 3.79 9.53 -6.99
CA ALA A 46 3.40 10.11 -8.27
C ALA A 46 3.71 11.62 -8.34
N SER A 47 3.55 12.35 -7.22
CA SER A 47 3.92 13.78 -7.15
C SER A 47 5.43 14.03 -7.29
N LEU A 48 6.25 13.02 -7.00
CA LEU A 48 7.71 13.02 -7.23
C LEU A 48 8.08 12.49 -8.63
N SER A 49 7.10 12.34 -9.53
CA SER A 49 7.28 11.80 -10.88
C SER A 49 7.83 10.37 -10.93
N ILE A 50 7.68 9.61 -9.85
CA ILE A 50 8.10 8.20 -9.79
C ILE A 50 7.07 7.34 -10.53
N THR A 51 7.55 6.47 -11.43
CA THR A 51 6.72 5.62 -12.28
C THR A 51 7.03 4.13 -12.13
N CYS A 52 6.23 3.30 -12.80
CA CYS A 52 6.44 1.85 -12.86
C CYS A 52 7.80 1.54 -13.50
N GLY A 53 8.62 0.74 -12.81
CA GLY A 53 9.97 0.39 -13.26
C GLY A 53 11.07 1.16 -12.53
N ASP A 54 10.73 2.27 -11.87
CA ASP A 54 11.68 3.00 -11.03
C ASP A 54 12.04 2.21 -9.77
N ARG A 55 13.26 2.42 -9.28
CA ARG A 55 13.78 1.79 -8.08
C ARG A 55 13.71 2.76 -6.91
N ILE A 56 12.92 2.42 -5.90
CA ILE A 56 12.77 3.22 -4.68
C ILE A 56 13.50 2.51 -3.54
N GLY A 57 14.46 3.20 -2.92
CA GLY A 57 15.06 2.74 -1.66
C GLY A 57 14.16 3.08 -0.47
N ILE A 58 13.86 2.10 0.38
CA ILE A 58 13.09 2.32 1.62
C ILE A 58 14.05 2.16 2.81
N TYR A 59 14.27 3.25 3.53
CA TYR A 59 15.03 3.26 4.78
C TYR A 59 14.14 3.71 5.94
N LEU A 60 13.49 2.74 6.57
CA LEU A 60 12.57 2.95 7.70
C LEU A 60 12.77 1.83 8.73
N ALA A 61 12.52 2.14 10.00
CA ALA A 61 12.41 1.12 11.03
C ALA A 61 11.25 0.15 10.73
N LYS A 62 11.24 -1.05 11.31
CA LYS A 62 10.11 -2.00 11.20
C LYS A 62 8.89 -1.50 11.98
N ASN A 63 8.16 -0.57 11.38
CA ASN A 63 6.94 0.05 11.88
C ASN A 63 5.82 -0.03 10.82
N GLN A 64 4.65 0.54 11.12
CA GLN A 64 3.52 0.53 10.19
C GLN A 64 3.83 1.28 8.89
N GLU A 65 4.63 2.35 8.96
CA GLU A 65 5.00 3.19 7.83
C GLU A 65 5.85 2.40 6.84
N ASN A 66 6.73 1.52 7.32
CA ASN A 66 7.51 0.62 6.47
C ASN A 66 6.62 -0.28 5.60
N VAL A 67 5.59 -0.90 6.19
CA VAL A 67 4.64 -1.74 5.45
C VAL A 67 3.85 -0.91 4.43
N GLN A 68 3.38 0.27 4.84
CA GLN A 68 2.65 1.19 3.96
C GLN A 68 3.49 1.58 2.74
N SER A 69 4.76 1.95 2.96
CA SER A 69 5.69 2.32 1.89
C SER A 69 5.96 1.18 0.94
N ILE A 70 6.28 -0.03 1.44
CA ILE A 70 6.59 -1.18 0.58
C ILE A 70 5.38 -1.55 -0.29
N VAL A 71 4.18 -1.58 0.29
CA VAL A 71 2.99 -2.00 -0.47
C VAL A 71 2.53 -0.92 -1.45
N ALA A 72 2.73 0.36 -1.14
CA ALA A 72 2.40 1.47 -2.05
C ALA A 72 3.15 1.41 -3.39
N ILE A 73 4.39 0.91 -3.39
CA ILE A 73 5.17 0.70 -4.62
C ILE A 73 4.44 -0.26 -5.57
N GLY A 74 3.88 -1.34 -5.04
CA GLY A 74 3.27 -2.39 -5.84
C GLY A 74 1.82 -2.11 -6.26
N ASN A 75 1.01 -1.53 -5.38
CA ASN A 75 -0.46 -1.52 -5.53
C ASN A 75 -0.97 -0.42 -6.45
N LYS A 76 -0.56 0.83 -6.22
CA LYS A 76 -1.20 1.99 -6.85
C LYS A 76 -0.47 2.55 -8.05
N LEU A 77 0.87 2.46 -8.12
CA LEU A 77 1.61 3.02 -9.27
C LEU A 77 1.15 2.36 -10.58
N LYS A 78 0.99 1.03 -10.60
CA LYS A 78 0.50 0.32 -11.79
C LYS A 78 -0.94 0.68 -12.18
N GLU A 79 -1.83 0.95 -11.23
CA GLU A 79 -3.20 1.41 -11.51
C GLU A 79 -3.23 2.86 -11.98
N MET A 80 -2.39 3.73 -11.41
CA MET A 80 -2.32 5.16 -11.73
C MET A 80 -1.75 5.45 -13.12
N PHE A 81 -0.84 4.62 -13.63
CA PHE A 81 -0.19 4.80 -14.94
C PHE A 81 -0.75 3.86 -16.02
N LYS A 82 -1.90 3.22 -15.79
CA LYS A 82 -2.52 2.29 -16.74
C LYS A 82 -3.50 2.93 -17.73
N ASN A 83 -3.59 4.26 -17.78
CA ASN A 83 -4.35 5.01 -18.78
C ASN A 83 -3.46 5.51 -19.90
#